data_AF-A0A090WV53-F1
#
_entry.id   AF-A0A090WV53-F1
#
_cell.length_a   1.000
_cell.length_b   1.000
_cell.length_c   1.000
_cell.angle_alpha   90.00
_cell.angle_beta   90.00
_cell.angle_gamma   90.00
#
_symmetry.space_group_name_H-M   'P 1'
#
loop_
_entity.id
_entity.type
_entity.pdbx_description
1 polymer ?
#
loop_
_entity_poly.entity_id
_entity_poly.type
_entity_poly.pdbx_seq_one_letter_code
_entity_poly.pdbx_strand_id
1 'polypeptide(L)'
;MGVFLGGDILANASGTSLYIGQELLWKEQRIALKYSFHQTKYAKQNPDKLGNGLLEEVLKDYNGQTYWLSANMHAFFKDSKIPKWLNLAVGYGGEGMLAGVSSNVNDLLISDLRHRQVFLSLDLDLEHIKTNSAFLKTVFSVFNMIKLPFPTLEFGKKGCVFHLLYI
;
A
#
# COMPACT_ATOMS: atom_id res chain seq x y z
N MET A 1 4.27 22.55 15.61
CA MET A 1 3.72 22.81 14.26
C MET A 1 4.85 22.78 13.23
N GLY A 2 5.47 21.61 12.99
CA GLY A 2 6.65 21.53 12.10
C GLY A 2 7.09 20.12 11.67
N VAL A 3 6.39 19.06 12.08
CA VAL A 3 6.76 17.67 11.72
C VAL A 3 5.89 17.12 10.57
N PHE A 4 4.68 17.66 10.36
CA PHE A 4 3.78 17.23 9.28
C PHE A 4 4.23 17.73 7.89
N LEU A 5 4.62 19.01 7.78
CA LEU A 5 5.02 19.61 6.49
C LEU A 5 6.21 18.89 5.82
N GLY A 6 7.21 18.47 6.61
CA GLY A 6 8.38 17.76 6.09
C GLY A 6 8.05 16.35 5.64
N GLY A 7 7.16 15.65 6.35
CA GLY A 7 6.67 14.32 5.96
C GLY A 7 5.85 14.37 4.68
N ASP A 8 4.93 15.33 4.57
CA ASP A 8 4.06 15.50 3.40
C ASP A 8 4.86 15.90 2.15
N ILE A 9 5.82 16.83 2.29
CA ILE A 9 6.73 17.22 1.21
C ILE A 9 7.61 16.04 0.80
N LEU A 10 8.17 15.29 1.76
CA LEU A 10 9.00 14.13 1.47
C LEU A 10 8.19 13.03 0.77
N ALA A 11 6.95 12.77 1.18
CA ALA A 11 6.09 11.78 0.54
C ALA A 11 5.76 12.18 -0.91
N ASN A 12 5.33 13.42 -1.13
CA ASN A 12 5.03 13.94 -2.47
C ASN A 12 6.26 13.96 -3.37
N ALA A 13 7.41 14.39 -2.83
CA ALA A 13 8.68 14.38 -3.54
C ALA A 13 9.12 12.95 -3.88
N SER A 14 8.93 11.99 -2.96
CA SER A 14 9.30 10.59 -3.17
C SER A 14 8.44 9.94 -4.26
N GLY A 15 7.12 10.13 -4.23
CA GLY A 15 6.22 9.61 -5.27
C GLY A 15 6.52 10.21 -6.64
N THR A 16 6.73 11.53 -6.70
CA THR A 16 7.10 12.22 -7.94
C THR A 16 8.47 11.75 -8.47
N SER A 17 9.45 11.61 -7.57
CA SER A 17 10.79 11.13 -7.92
C SER A 17 10.77 9.69 -8.41
N LEU A 18 9.94 8.83 -7.82
CA LEU A 18 9.75 7.46 -8.28
C LEU A 18 9.15 7.45 -9.69
N TYR A 19 8.15 8.27 -9.97
CA TYR A 19 7.53 8.34 -11.30
C TYR A 19 8.50 8.88 -12.36
N ILE A 20 9.11 10.04 -12.11
CA ILE A 20 10.03 10.69 -13.05
C ILE A 20 11.31 9.86 -13.23
N GLY A 21 11.84 9.29 -12.15
CA GLY A 21 13.05 8.46 -12.18
C GLY A 21 12.89 7.26 -13.10
N GLN A 22 11.70 6.63 -13.10
CA GLN A 22 11.40 5.53 -14.01
C GLN A 22 11.39 5.97 -15.48
N GLU A 23 10.78 7.11 -15.81
CA GLU A 23 10.82 7.65 -17.18
C GLU A 23 12.24 7.99 -17.64
N LEU A 24 13.06 8.58 -16.76
CA LEU A 24 14.43 8.95 -17.08
C LEU A 24 15.33 7.71 -17.27
N LEU A 25 15.16 6.67 -16.45
CA LEU A 25 16.00 5.47 -16.47
C LEU A 25 15.56 4.44 -17.52
N TRP A 26 14.25 4.24 -17.67
CA TRP A 26 13.68 3.14 -18.44
C TRP A 26 12.77 3.58 -19.59
N LYS A 27 12.37 4.86 -19.65
CA LYS A 27 11.40 5.41 -20.63
C LYS A 27 10.04 4.68 -20.61
N GLU A 28 9.72 4.07 -19.47
CA GLU A 28 8.48 3.38 -19.19
C GLU A 28 8.32 3.24 -17.66
N GLN A 29 7.08 3.18 -17.18
CA GLN A 29 6.78 2.82 -15.79
C GLN A 29 6.92 1.30 -15.61
N ARG A 30 7.67 0.89 -14.58
CA ARG A 30 7.89 -0.53 -14.23
C ARG A 30 7.43 -0.89 -12.83
N ILE A 31 7.24 0.09 -11.95
CA ILE A 31 6.85 -0.04 -10.55
C ILE A 31 5.68 0.91 -10.31
N ALA A 32 4.54 0.34 -9.96
CA ALA A 32 3.33 1.08 -9.59
C ALA A 32 3.23 1.21 -8.07
N LEU A 33 2.85 2.40 -7.60
CA LEU A 33 2.39 2.59 -6.22
C LEU A 33 0.92 2.20 -6.12
N LYS A 34 0.60 1.31 -5.19
CA LYS A 34 -0.79 0.89 -4.93
C LYS A 34 -1.15 1.00 -3.46
N TYR A 35 -2.46 1.04 -3.21
CA TYR A 35 -3.06 1.18 -1.90
C TYR A 35 -4.08 0.08 -1.66
N SER A 36 -4.20 -0.36 -0.42
CA SER A 36 -5.31 -1.20 0.03
C SER A 36 -5.70 -0.86 1.46
N PHE A 37 -6.93 -1.25 1.78
CA PHE A 37 -7.53 -1.00 3.06
C PHE A 37 -8.40 -2.18 3.50
N HIS A 38 -8.28 -2.56 4.77
CA HIS A 38 -9.25 -3.41 5.44
C HIS A 38 -9.71 -2.75 6.76
N GLN A 39 -10.98 -2.95 7.12
CA GLN A 39 -11.49 -2.43 8.38
C GLN A 39 -10.81 -3.13 9.56
N THR A 40 -10.40 -2.35 10.56
CA THR A 40 -9.80 -2.90 11.76
C THR A 40 -10.72 -2.78 12.97
N LYS A 41 -10.39 -3.52 14.03
CA LYS A 41 -11.04 -3.36 15.34
C LYS A 41 -10.67 -2.04 16.02
N TYR A 42 -9.69 -1.29 15.52
CA TYR A 42 -9.17 -0.09 16.15
C TYR A 42 -10.06 1.12 15.89
N ALA A 43 -10.66 1.22 14.70
CA ALA A 43 -11.62 2.29 14.37
C ALA A 43 -12.70 2.48 15.44
N LYS A 44 -13.28 1.38 15.93
CA LYS A 44 -14.30 1.39 17.00
C LYS A 44 -13.79 1.88 18.36
N GLN A 45 -12.49 1.81 18.61
CA GLN A 45 -11.88 2.23 19.88
C GLN A 45 -11.60 3.73 19.90
N ASN A 46 -11.43 4.35 18.73
CA ASN A 46 -11.18 5.78 18.61
C ASN A 46 -11.78 6.34 17.30
N PRO A 47 -13.11 6.33 17.15
CA PRO A 47 -13.77 6.69 15.89
C PRO A 47 -13.51 8.14 15.48
N ASP A 48 -13.26 9.03 16.44
CA ASP A 48 -12.92 10.43 16.14
C ASP A 48 -11.60 10.56 15.35
N LYS A 49 -10.59 9.73 15.69
CA LYS A 49 -9.27 9.76 15.06
C LYS A 49 -9.11 8.76 13.92
N LEU A 50 -9.71 7.59 14.04
CA LEU A 50 -9.55 6.47 13.11
C LEU A 50 -10.72 6.35 12.14
N GLY A 51 -11.77 7.17 12.31
CA GLY A 51 -12.92 7.24 11.41
C GLY A 51 -14.15 6.55 11.97
N ASN A 52 -15.31 7.14 11.66
CA ASN A 52 -16.61 6.59 11.98
C ASN A 52 -17.31 6.12 10.70
N GLY A 53 -17.16 4.83 10.38
CA GLY A 53 -17.72 4.22 9.19
C GLY A 53 -16.73 4.17 8.01
N LEU A 54 -17.07 3.35 7.01
CA LEU A 54 -16.12 2.87 5.99
C LEU A 54 -15.36 3.98 5.26
N LEU A 55 -16.05 5.05 4.84
CA LEU A 55 -15.41 6.13 4.08
C LEU A 55 -14.38 6.89 4.91
N GLU A 56 -14.65 7.11 6.19
CA GLU A 56 -13.69 7.77 7.07
C GLU A 56 -12.53 6.84 7.42
N GLU A 57 -12.83 5.57 7.69
CA GLU A 57 -11.83 4.56 8.06
C GLU A 57 -10.81 4.34 6.93
N VAL A 58 -11.26 4.30 5.66
CA VAL A 58 -10.37 4.22 4.49
C VAL A 58 -9.35 5.36 4.46
N LEU A 59 -9.67 6.53 5.00
CA LEU A 59 -8.76 7.68 4.99
C LEU A 59 -7.95 7.80 6.29
N LYS A 60 -8.54 7.46 7.43
CA LYS A 60 -8.03 7.76 8.77
C LYS A 60 -7.43 6.56 9.49
N ASP A 61 -7.92 5.35 9.25
CA ASP A 61 -7.49 4.17 9.99
C ASP A 61 -6.22 3.57 9.38
N TYR A 62 -5.08 4.21 9.66
CA TYR A 62 -3.75 3.75 9.24
C TYR A 62 -3.43 2.30 9.63
N ASN A 63 -4.15 1.74 10.62
CA ASN A 63 -3.96 0.35 11.03
C ASN A 63 -4.39 -0.66 9.96
N GLY A 64 -5.34 -0.26 9.10
CA GLY A 64 -5.87 -1.08 8.02
C GLY A 64 -5.23 -0.79 6.67
N GLN A 65 -4.32 0.19 6.60
CA GLN A 65 -3.74 0.68 5.36
C GLN A 65 -2.46 -0.06 5.02
N THR A 66 -2.36 -0.52 3.77
CA THR A 66 -1.12 -1.06 3.21
C THR A 66 -0.76 -0.32 1.93
N TYR A 67 0.49 0.16 1.87
CA TYR A 67 1.05 0.80 0.69
C TYR A 67 1.99 -0.17 -0.02
N TRP A 68 1.84 -0.30 -1.33
CA TRP A 68 2.51 -1.32 -2.13
C TRP A 68 3.36 -0.71 -3.23
N LEU A 69 4.54 -1.29 -3.42
CA LEU A 69 5.33 -1.15 -4.64
C LEU A 69 5.12 -2.42 -5.47
N SER A 70 4.38 -2.31 -6.57
CA SER A 70 4.03 -3.42 -7.47
C SER A 70 4.92 -3.36 -8.72
N ALA A 71 5.89 -4.25 -8.81
CA ALA A 71 6.87 -4.32 -9.88
C ALA A 71 6.40 -5.24 -11.02
N ASN A 72 6.37 -4.71 -12.24
CA ASN A 72 6.06 -5.47 -13.45
C ASN A 72 7.25 -6.34 -13.83
N MET A 73 7.14 -7.64 -13.53
CA MET A 73 8.22 -8.59 -13.70
C MET A 73 8.61 -8.75 -15.17
N HIS A 74 7.63 -8.69 -16.08
CA HIS A 74 7.91 -8.75 -17.52
C HIS A 74 8.71 -7.53 -18.00
N ALA A 75 8.43 -6.33 -17.49
CA ALA A 75 9.16 -5.12 -17.86
C ALA A 75 10.64 -5.16 -17.46
N PHE A 76 10.96 -5.80 -16.32
CA PHE A 76 12.35 -6.04 -15.90
C PHE A 76 13.02 -7.18 -16.66
N PHE A 77 12.26 -8.21 -17.04
CA PHE A 77 12.77 -9.40 -17.73
C PHE A 77 12.05 -9.60 -19.08
N LYS A 78 12.33 -8.71 -20.05
CA LYS A 78 11.59 -8.64 -21.32
C LYS A 78 11.62 -9.92 -22.17
N ASP A 79 12.70 -10.70 -22.05
CA ASP A 79 12.87 -11.97 -22.77
C ASP A 79 12.28 -13.19 -22.02
N SER A 80 11.67 -12.97 -20.86
CA SER A 80 11.06 -14.03 -20.07
C SER A 80 9.67 -14.42 -20.58
N LYS A 81 9.20 -15.60 -20.16
CA LYS A 81 7.83 -16.06 -20.40
C LYS A 81 6.81 -15.52 -19.39
N ILE A 82 7.21 -14.55 -18.56
CA ILE A 82 6.34 -13.99 -17.53
C ILE A 82 5.24 -13.16 -18.21
N PRO A 83 3.96 -13.36 -17.88
CA PRO A 83 2.88 -12.56 -18.44
C PRO A 83 3.01 -11.07 -18.07
N LYS A 84 2.71 -10.19 -19.03
CA LYS A 84 2.81 -8.73 -18.82
C LYS A 84 1.90 -8.18 -17.72
N TRP A 85 0.84 -8.91 -17.40
CA TRP A 85 -0.12 -8.53 -16.37
C TRP A 85 0.29 -9.00 -14.97
N LEU A 86 1.34 -9.81 -14.82
CA LEU A 86 1.75 -10.37 -13.52
C LEU A 86 2.86 -9.52 -12.89
N ASN A 87 2.59 -9.08 -11.67
CA ASN A 87 3.52 -8.28 -10.88
C ASN A 87 3.93 -9.00 -9.59
N LEU A 88 5.08 -8.59 -9.06
CA LEU A 88 5.51 -8.89 -7.70
C LEU A 88 5.39 -7.61 -6.87
N ALA A 89 4.72 -7.68 -5.73
CA ALA A 89 4.44 -6.53 -4.88
C ALA A 89 5.10 -6.66 -3.51
N VAL A 90 5.72 -5.57 -3.05
CA VAL A 90 6.20 -5.42 -1.67
C VAL A 90 5.34 -4.38 -0.98
N GLY A 91 4.73 -4.77 0.14
CA GLY A 91 3.82 -3.93 0.92
C GLY A 91 4.43 -3.48 2.23
N TYR A 92 3.97 -2.34 2.73
CA TYR A 92 4.29 -1.83 4.05
C TYR A 92 3.03 -1.29 4.73
N GLY A 93 2.80 -1.76 5.95
CA GLY A 93 1.70 -1.34 6.80
C GLY A 93 2.10 -1.38 8.27
N GLY A 94 1.13 -1.17 9.16
CA GLY A 94 1.35 -1.44 10.57
C GLY A 94 0.08 -1.37 11.38
N GLU A 95 0.06 -2.11 12.49
CA GLU A 95 -1.07 -2.24 13.39
C GLU A 95 -0.77 -1.61 14.76
N GLY A 96 -1.81 -1.37 15.56
CA GLY A 96 -1.71 -0.93 16.95
C GLY A 96 -1.42 0.57 17.13
N MET A 97 -1.62 1.38 16.10
CA MET A 97 -1.51 2.84 16.10
C MET A 97 -2.82 3.46 16.63
N LEU A 98 -3.02 3.39 17.95
CA LEU A 98 -4.24 3.87 18.64
C LEU A 98 -4.22 5.36 19.03
N ALA A 99 -3.03 5.96 19.13
CA ALA A 99 -2.85 7.36 19.47
C ALA A 99 -1.67 7.97 18.69
N GLY A 100 -1.78 9.27 18.37
CA GLY A 100 -0.63 10.07 17.93
C GLY A 100 0.28 10.34 19.12
N VAL A 101 1.60 10.31 18.91
CA VAL A 101 2.67 10.46 19.91
C VAL A 101 2.26 11.34 21.09
N SER A 102 1.93 10.73 22.25
CA SER A 102 1.60 11.45 23.48
C SER A 102 2.29 10.81 24.67
N SER A 103 3.27 11.51 25.21
CA SER A 103 4.14 11.15 26.33
C SER A 103 3.39 10.94 27.66
N ASN A 104 2.83 9.75 27.90
CA ASN A 104 2.34 9.34 29.23
C ASN A 104 2.71 7.89 29.54
N VAL A 105 2.90 7.55 30.82
CA VAL A 105 3.46 6.28 31.32
C VAL A 105 2.64 5.03 30.92
N ASN A 106 1.37 5.17 30.56
CA ASN A 106 0.55 4.10 29.97
C ASN A 106 0.99 3.70 28.53
N ASP A 107 1.87 4.46 27.88
CA ASP A 107 2.38 4.18 26.53
C ASP A 107 3.28 2.95 26.46
N LEU A 108 3.90 2.49 27.55
CA LEU A 108 4.77 1.30 27.47
C LEU A 108 3.97 0.04 27.11
N LEU A 109 2.75 -0.11 27.66
CA LEU A 109 1.85 -1.22 27.31
C LEU A 109 1.19 -1.05 25.92
N ILE A 110 0.93 0.20 25.50
CA ILE A 110 0.32 0.50 24.19
C ILE A 110 1.37 0.43 23.06
N SER A 111 2.61 0.80 23.33
CA SER A 111 3.73 0.71 22.38
C SER A 111 4.03 -0.72 21.96
N ASP A 112 3.77 -1.68 22.85
CA ASP A 112 4.00 -3.10 22.57
C ASP A 112 2.96 -3.67 21.57
N LEU A 113 1.83 -2.98 21.40
CA LEU A 113 0.83 -3.27 20.37
C LEU A 113 1.22 -2.71 19.00
N ARG A 114 1.98 -1.60 18.97
CA ARG A 114 2.38 -0.95 17.72
C ARG A 114 3.47 -1.77 17.04
N HIS A 115 3.19 -2.27 15.86
CA HIS A 115 4.17 -3.01 15.07
C HIS A 115 4.01 -2.76 13.59
N ARG A 116 5.13 -2.84 12.87
CA ARG A 116 5.20 -2.69 11.42
C ARG A 116 5.08 -4.07 10.78
N GLN A 117 4.47 -4.11 9.62
CA GLN A 117 4.34 -5.30 8.80
C GLN A 117 4.92 -5.00 7.42
N VAL A 118 5.72 -5.94 6.93
CA VAL A 118 6.22 -5.94 5.56
C VAL A 118 5.58 -7.12 4.85
N PHE A 119 5.11 -6.89 3.62
CA PHE A 119 4.38 -7.89 2.87
C PHE A 119 5.10 -8.22 1.57
N LEU A 120 5.04 -9.47 1.14
CA LEU A 120 5.43 -9.92 -0.18
C LEU A 120 4.23 -10.62 -0.83
N SER A 121 3.78 -10.12 -1.97
CA SER A 121 2.55 -10.56 -2.62
C SER A 121 2.71 -10.66 -4.13
N LEU A 122 1.84 -11.43 -4.77
CA LEU A 122 1.61 -11.31 -6.21
C LEU A 122 0.58 -10.22 -6.49
N ASP A 123 0.61 -9.66 -7.68
CA ASP A 123 -0.33 -8.62 -8.07
C ASP A 123 -0.65 -8.66 -9.57
N LEU A 124 -1.76 -8.00 -9.94
CA LEU A 124 -2.15 -7.83 -11.34
C LEU A 124 -1.98 -6.38 -11.77
N ASP A 125 -1.44 -6.21 -12.96
CA ASP A 125 -1.42 -4.94 -13.66
C ASP A 125 -2.62 -4.83 -14.59
N LEU A 126 -3.63 -4.07 -14.16
CA LEU A 126 -4.88 -3.90 -14.91
C LEU A 126 -4.69 -3.05 -16.17
N GLU A 127 -3.64 -2.22 -16.23
CA GLU A 127 -3.37 -1.40 -17.42
C GLU A 127 -2.93 -2.24 -18.63
N HIS A 128 -2.48 -3.48 -18.38
CA HIS A 128 -2.14 -4.43 -19.44
C HIS A 128 -3.36 -5.13 -20.06
N ILE A 129 -4.58 -4.86 -19.58
CA ILE A 129 -5.82 -5.36 -20.19
C ILE A 129 -6.08 -4.62 -21.50
N LYS A 130 -6.07 -5.36 -22.61
CA LYS A 130 -6.31 -4.79 -23.95
C LYS A 130 -7.79 -4.45 -24.14
N THR A 131 -8.08 -3.18 -24.36
CA THR A 131 -9.42 -2.68 -24.70
C THR A 131 -9.34 -1.52 -25.69
N ASN A 132 -10.35 -1.40 -26.55
CA ASN A 132 -10.49 -0.29 -27.50
C ASN A 132 -11.23 0.92 -26.90
N SER A 133 -11.88 0.76 -25.75
CA SER A 133 -12.65 1.83 -25.10
C SER A 133 -11.75 2.73 -24.26
N ALA A 134 -11.74 4.02 -24.55
CA ALA A 134 -11.02 5.02 -23.74
C ALA A 134 -11.54 5.06 -22.30
N PHE A 135 -12.86 4.91 -22.10
CA PHE A 135 -13.46 4.84 -20.78
C PHE A 135 -12.92 3.65 -19.97
N LEU A 136 -12.88 2.45 -20.57
CA LEU A 136 -12.38 1.26 -19.88
C LEU A 136 -10.89 1.36 -19.56
N LYS A 137 -10.08 1.99 -20.42
CA LYS A 137 -8.67 2.26 -20.11
C LYS A 137 -8.53 3.12 -18.86
N THR A 138 -9.31 4.19 -18.75
CA THR A 138 -9.31 5.05 -17.55
C THR A 138 -9.76 4.29 -16.32
N VAL A 139 -10.82 3.50 -16.43
CA VAL A 139 -11.29 2.63 -15.32
C VAL A 139 -10.16 1.71 -14.88
N PHE A 140 -9.53 0.98 -15.79
CA PHE A 140 -8.44 0.07 -15.43
C PHE A 140 -7.26 0.81 -14.78
N SER A 141 -6.89 1.99 -15.25
CA SER A 141 -5.80 2.77 -14.64
C SER A 141 -6.13 3.22 -13.21
N VAL A 142 -7.34 3.75 -12.97
CA VAL A 142 -7.78 4.15 -11.63
C VAL A 142 -7.83 2.96 -10.68
N PHE A 143 -8.42 1.84 -11.12
CA PHE A 143 -8.48 0.63 -10.30
C PHE A 143 -7.11 -0.03 -10.12
N ASN A 144 -6.15 0.19 -11.02
CA ASN A 144 -4.78 -0.31 -10.87
C ASN A 144 -4.07 0.32 -9.67
N MET A 145 -4.50 1.50 -9.20
CA MET A 145 -3.99 2.12 -7.97
C MET A 145 -4.43 1.37 -6.70
N ILE A 146 -5.42 0.48 -6.80
CA ILE A 146 -5.90 -0.33 -5.69
C ILE A 146 -5.29 -1.74 -5.81
N LYS A 147 -4.66 -2.23 -4.73
CA LYS A 147 -4.13 -3.58 -4.69
C LYS A 147 -5.29 -4.58 -4.66
N LEU A 148 -5.27 -5.54 -5.59
CA LEU A 148 -6.26 -6.62 -5.61
C LEU A 148 -5.91 -7.72 -4.58
N PRO A 149 -6.92 -8.43 -4.04
CA PRO A 149 -6.67 -9.55 -3.12
C PRO A 149 -5.81 -10.64 -3.77
N PHE A 150 -4.65 -10.93 -3.18
CA PHE A 150 -3.73 -11.98 -3.66
C PHE A 150 -3.03 -12.72 -2.52
N PRO A 151 -2.49 -13.93 -2.78
CA PRO A 151 -1.64 -14.63 -1.83
C PRO A 151 -0.47 -13.77 -1.39
N THR A 152 -0.28 -13.67 -0.07
CA THR A 152 0.64 -12.72 0.54
C THR A 152 1.36 -13.37 1.73
N LEU A 153 2.67 -13.17 1.79
CA LEU A 153 3.47 -13.44 2.98
C LEU A 153 3.63 -12.14 3.75
N GLU A 154 3.19 -12.13 5.00
CA GLU A 154 3.40 -11.07 5.96
C GLU A 154 4.61 -11.39 6.83
N PHE A 155 5.46 -10.39 7.06
CA PHE A 155 6.58 -10.42 7.98
C PHE A 155 6.39 -9.32 9.03
N GLY A 156 6.33 -9.71 10.30
CA GLY A 156 6.11 -8.77 11.39
C GLY A 156 6.51 -9.33 12.75
N LYS A 157 6.02 -8.69 13.81
CA LYS A 157 6.32 -9.08 15.20
C LYS A 157 5.91 -10.53 15.52
N LYS A 158 4.87 -11.04 14.85
CA LYS A 158 4.36 -12.42 15.02
C LYS A 158 5.12 -13.46 14.18
N GLY A 159 6.17 -13.06 13.47
CA GLY A 159 6.93 -13.92 12.56
C GLY A 159 6.45 -13.79 11.11
N CYS A 160 6.43 -14.92 10.39
CA CYS A 160 5.97 -15.00 9.01
C CYS A 160 4.59 -15.66 8.95
N VAL A 161 3.61 -14.97 8.34
CA VAL A 161 2.23 -15.44 8.20
C VAL A 161 1.87 -15.49 6.72
N PHE A 162 1.29 -16.61 6.27
CA PHE A 162 0.77 -16.74 4.92
C PHE A 162 -0.73 -16.44 4.90
N HIS A 163 -1.13 -15.53 4.01
CA HIS A 163 -2.51 -15.20 3.71
C HIS A 163 -2.85 -15.70 2.32
N LEU A 164 -3.92 -16.48 2.18
CA LEU A 164 -4.38 -16.96 0.87
C LEU A 164 -4.86 -15.81 -0.02
N LEU A 165 -5.57 -14.85 0.57
CA LEU A 165 -6.00 -13.61 -0.05
C LEU A 165 -5.83 -12.48 0.97
N TYR A 166 -5.06 -11.46 0.61
CA TYR A 166 -4.82 -10.28 1.44
C TYR A 166 -5.08 -9.02 0.63
N ILE A 167 -5.72 -8.03 1.27
CA ILE A 167 -5.84 -6.67 0.76
C ILE A 167 -4.92 -5.77 1.56
#